data_AF-A0A3N4NMC7-F1
#
_entry.id   AF-A0A3N4NMC7-F1
#
_cell.length_a   1.000
_cell.length_b   1.000
_cell.length_c   1.000
_cell.angle_alpha   90.00
_cell.angle_beta   90.00
_cell.angle_gamma   90.00
#
_symmetry.space_group_name_H-M   'P 1'
#
loop_
_entity.id
_entity.type
_entity.pdbx_description
1 polymer ?
#
loop_
_entity_poly.entity_id
_entity_poly.type
_entity_poly.pdbx_seq_one_letter_code
_entity_poly.pdbx_strand_id
1 'polypeptide(L)'
;MKKETGYVQDKNGVFTQLNDTNGGHSLDIKIDRDNTTGYIYTHLNDFPTGKTDPKTGRPFINKIKRMFSPADVIKFLQIAKYTEYNNIPLSSVYGTMVSSSGTYTLKFTGNTADIKDLKTAEEYESDYIKLMKKGNEKGFLRFLRDHIKVEGIELYKIKNSGRIRPKTLDESGKVETGDC
;
A
#
# COMPACT_ATOMS: atom_id res chain seq x y z
N MET A 1 -19.40 2.15 0.00
CA MET A 1 -18.93 0.77 -0.22
C MET A 1 -18.87 0.05 1.11
N LYS A 2 -19.30 -1.22 1.15
CA LYS A 2 -19.21 -2.09 2.34
C LYS A 2 -18.09 -3.13 2.25
N LYS A 3 -17.48 -3.28 1.06
CA LYS A 3 -16.38 -4.19 0.79
C LYS A 3 -15.27 -3.50 0.00
N GLU A 4 -14.03 -3.92 0.23
CA GLU A 4 -12.88 -3.63 -0.62
C GLU A 4 -13.02 -4.38 -1.95
N THR A 5 -12.54 -3.77 -3.02
CA THR A 5 -12.50 -4.36 -4.36
C THR A 5 -11.21 -3.94 -5.04
N GLY A 6 -10.74 -4.73 -5.98
CA GLY A 6 -9.51 -4.44 -6.70
C GLY A 6 -9.24 -5.41 -7.84
N TYR A 7 -8.13 -5.19 -8.51
CA TYR A 7 -7.67 -5.97 -9.65
C TYR A 7 -6.14 -6.14 -9.58
N VAL A 8 -5.64 -7.25 -10.09
CA VAL A 8 -4.24 -7.42 -10.50
C VAL A 8 -4.14 -7.23 -12.01
N GLN A 9 -3.07 -6.59 -12.46
CA GLN A 9 -2.77 -6.40 -13.87
C GLN A 9 -1.64 -7.33 -14.28
N ASP A 10 -1.79 -7.95 -15.44
CA ASP A 10 -0.76 -8.77 -16.07
C ASP A 10 0.10 -7.97 -17.07
N LYS A 11 1.14 -8.57 -17.65
CA LYS A 11 2.06 -7.89 -18.58
C LYS A 11 1.45 -7.61 -19.95
N ASN A 12 0.33 -8.25 -20.28
CA ASN A 12 -0.44 -8.02 -21.50
C ASN A 12 -1.53 -6.94 -21.28
N GLY A 13 -1.65 -6.41 -20.07
CA GLY A 13 -2.64 -5.40 -19.70
C GLY A 13 -4.01 -5.96 -19.32
N VAL A 14 -4.13 -7.27 -19.12
CA VAL A 14 -5.36 -7.92 -18.65
C VAL A 14 -5.52 -7.69 -17.14
N PHE A 15 -6.72 -7.30 -16.74
CA PHE A 15 -7.08 -7.10 -15.33
C PHE A 15 -7.90 -8.29 -14.81
N THR A 16 -7.43 -8.92 -13.74
CA THR A 16 -8.15 -9.98 -13.04
C THR A 16 -8.64 -9.46 -11.70
N GLN A 17 -9.92 -9.65 -11.41
CA GLN A 17 -10.51 -9.18 -10.16
C GLN A 17 -9.93 -9.92 -8.95
N LEU A 18 -9.65 -9.16 -7.89
CA LEU A 18 -9.22 -9.68 -6.60
C LEU A 18 -10.42 -10.23 -5.82
N ASN A 19 -10.21 -11.37 -5.15
CA ASN A 19 -11.22 -11.95 -4.27
C ASN A 19 -11.18 -11.27 -2.90
N ASP A 20 -12.37 -11.03 -2.34
CA ASP A 20 -12.47 -10.50 -1.00
C ASP A 20 -12.14 -11.55 0.07
N THR A 21 -11.45 -11.09 1.11
CA THR A 21 -11.18 -11.88 2.32
C THR A 21 -11.74 -11.15 3.54
N ASN A 22 -11.84 -11.84 4.68
CA ASN A 22 -12.30 -11.26 5.95
C ASN A 22 -13.67 -10.55 5.85
N GLY A 23 -14.61 -11.12 5.09
CA GLY A 23 -15.94 -10.55 4.91
C GLY A 23 -15.99 -9.29 4.05
N GLY A 24 -14.93 -8.97 3.30
CA GLY A 24 -14.85 -7.76 2.46
C GLY A 24 -13.95 -6.68 3.01
N HIS A 25 -13.19 -6.92 4.08
CA HIS A 25 -12.33 -5.91 4.70
C HIS A 25 -10.85 -6.03 4.32
N SER A 26 -10.53 -6.98 3.44
CA SER A 26 -9.19 -7.20 2.90
C SER A 26 -9.31 -7.88 1.54
N LEU A 27 -8.24 -7.85 0.75
CA LEU A 27 -8.13 -8.57 -0.52
C LEU A 27 -6.92 -9.50 -0.50
N ASP A 28 -7.06 -10.69 -1.09
CA ASP A 28 -5.92 -11.59 -1.30
C ASP A 28 -5.25 -11.27 -2.65
N ILE A 29 -4.10 -10.57 -2.60
CA ILE A 29 -3.30 -10.26 -3.77
C ILE A 29 -2.49 -11.51 -4.17
N LYS A 30 -3.09 -12.32 -5.04
CA LYS A 30 -2.42 -13.44 -5.69
C LYS A 30 -1.53 -12.93 -6.81
N ILE A 31 -0.23 -13.05 -6.62
CA ILE A 31 0.78 -12.68 -7.62
C ILE A 31 1.09 -13.92 -8.45
N ASP A 32 0.82 -13.83 -9.74
CA ASP A 32 1.46 -14.70 -10.74
C ASP A 32 2.88 -14.19 -10.97
N ARG A 33 3.86 -15.04 -10.68
CA ARG A 33 5.29 -14.75 -10.84
C ARG A 33 5.63 -14.30 -12.26
N ASP A 34 4.99 -14.88 -13.27
CA ASP A 34 5.44 -14.77 -14.65
C ASP A 34 4.71 -13.71 -15.48
N ASN A 35 3.69 -13.11 -14.86
CA ASN A 35 2.76 -12.26 -15.58
C ASN A 35 2.37 -10.99 -14.82
N THR A 36 2.39 -10.96 -13.48
CA THR A 36 1.88 -9.80 -12.74
C THR A 36 2.80 -8.59 -12.87
N THR A 37 2.23 -7.44 -13.22
CA THR A 37 2.94 -6.14 -13.28
C THR A 37 2.48 -5.19 -12.20
N GLY A 38 1.25 -5.31 -11.71
CA GLY A 38 0.79 -4.44 -10.64
C GLY A 38 -0.57 -4.81 -10.08
N TYR A 39 -1.02 -4.01 -9.13
CA TYR A 39 -2.34 -4.17 -8.52
C TYR A 39 -2.98 -2.82 -8.20
N ILE A 40 -4.31 -2.78 -8.19
CA ILE A 40 -5.11 -1.62 -7.78
C ILE A 40 -6.22 -2.10 -6.86
N TYR A 41 -6.42 -1.46 -5.73
CA TYR A 41 -7.51 -1.81 -4.81
C TYR A 41 -8.00 -0.62 -3.99
N THR A 42 -9.16 -0.78 -3.36
CA THR A 42 -9.79 0.24 -2.54
C THR A 42 -9.69 -0.08 -1.06
N HIS A 43 -9.38 0.90 -0.21
CA HIS A 43 -9.61 0.80 1.23
C HIS A 43 -11.00 1.32 1.62
N LEU A 44 -11.63 0.67 2.60
CA LEU A 44 -12.91 1.12 3.15
C LEU A 44 -12.82 2.42 3.97
N ASN A 45 -13.97 3.08 4.14
CA ASN A 45 -14.15 4.13 5.14
C ASN A 45 -14.31 3.54 6.54
N ASP A 46 -14.08 4.36 7.56
CA ASP A 46 -14.40 4.01 8.94
C ASP A 46 -15.89 3.67 9.06
N PHE A 47 -16.21 2.59 9.79
CA PHE A 47 -17.60 2.12 9.93
C PHE A 47 -17.92 1.70 11.38
N PRO A 48 -19.18 1.82 11.82
CA PRO A 48 -19.58 1.36 13.15
C PRO A 48 -19.36 -0.15 13.33
N THR A 49 -18.85 -0.57 14.49
CA THR A 49 -18.65 -1.99 14.82
C THR A 49 -19.94 -2.72 15.20
N GLY A 50 -21.06 -1.99 15.29
CA GLY A 50 -22.32 -2.49 15.83
C GLY A 50 -22.38 -2.50 17.37
N LYS A 51 -21.28 -2.17 18.06
CA LYS A 51 -21.25 -1.98 19.52
C LYS A 51 -21.36 -0.51 19.88
N THR A 52 -21.99 -0.20 21.01
CA THR A 52 -22.09 1.16 21.57
C THR A 52 -21.36 1.27 22.89
N ASP A 53 -20.72 2.42 23.12
CA ASP A 53 -20.15 2.76 24.42
C ASP A 53 -21.28 2.93 25.45
N PRO A 54 -21.33 2.12 26.51
CA PRO A 54 -22.41 2.17 27.51
C PRO A 54 -22.42 3.47 28.33
N LYS A 55 -21.33 4.25 28.35
CA LYS A 55 -21.26 5.52 29.08
C LYS A 55 -21.70 6.72 28.25
N THR A 56 -21.43 6.71 26.95
CA THR A 56 -21.67 7.86 26.07
C THR A 56 -22.78 7.64 25.05
N GLY A 57 -23.26 6.41 24.89
CA GLY A 57 -24.26 6.02 23.88
C GLY A 57 -23.73 6.06 22.43
N ARG A 58 -22.45 6.40 22.23
CA ARG A 58 -21.85 6.53 20.89
C ARG A 58 -21.44 5.17 20.33
N PRO A 59 -21.57 4.93 19.01
CA PRO A 59 -21.08 3.70 18.41
C PRO A 59 -19.55 3.64 18.46
N PHE A 60 -19.00 2.46 18.77
CA PHE A 60 -17.59 2.18 18.53
C PHE A 60 -17.34 2.17 17.02
N ILE A 61 -16.33 2.90 16.57
CA ILE A 61 -15.97 3.01 15.16
C ILE A 61 -14.76 2.13 14.88
N ASN A 62 -14.86 1.25 13.88
CA ASN A 62 -13.71 0.56 13.32
C ASN A 62 -12.91 1.56 12.47
N LYS A 63 -11.67 1.85 12.89
CA LYS A 63 -10.81 2.82 12.20
C LYS A 63 -9.96 2.11 11.15
N ILE A 64 -10.18 2.46 9.89
CA ILE A 64 -9.43 1.91 8.76
C ILE A 64 -8.20 2.76 8.50
N LYS A 65 -7.02 2.10 8.44
CA LYS A 65 -5.77 2.75 8.04
C LYS A 65 -5.82 2.97 6.52
N ARG A 66 -5.89 4.23 6.09
CA ARG A 66 -5.99 4.62 4.68
C ARG A 66 -4.59 4.74 4.04
N MET A 67 -3.80 3.68 4.12
CA MET A 67 -2.44 3.57 3.59
C MET A 67 -2.07 2.10 3.38
N PHE A 68 -1.15 1.81 2.46
CA PHE A 68 -0.64 0.45 2.23
C PHE A 68 -0.19 -0.21 3.53
N SER A 69 -0.63 -1.44 3.75
CA SER A 69 -0.21 -2.30 4.84
C SER A 69 1.19 -2.91 4.58
N PRO A 70 1.83 -3.52 5.59
CA PRO A 70 3.06 -4.28 5.38
C PRO A 70 2.92 -5.37 4.31
N ALA A 71 1.77 -6.07 4.28
CA ALA A 71 1.51 -7.11 3.29
C ALA A 71 1.48 -6.53 1.87
N ASP A 72 0.88 -5.36 1.68
CA ASP A 72 0.81 -4.70 0.36
C ASP A 72 2.21 -4.33 -0.15
N VAL A 73 3.08 -3.82 0.73
CA VAL A 73 4.48 -3.47 0.39
C VAL A 73 5.28 -4.72 0.03
N ILE A 74 5.12 -5.80 0.79
CA ILE A 74 5.79 -7.08 0.49
C ILE A 74 5.35 -7.61 -0.88
N LYS A 75 4.04 -7.58 -1.16
CA LYS A 75 3.49 -7.99 -2.48
C LYS A 75 4.04 -7.12 -3.61
N PHE A 76 4.11 -5.82 -3.41
CA PHE A 76 4.71 -4.90 -4.37
C PHE A 76 6.19 -5.22 -4.66
N LEU A 77 6.98 -5.47 -3.62
CA LEU A 77 8.40 -5.84 -3.77
C LEU A 77 8.60 -7.23 -4.39
N GLN A 78 7.69 -8.16 -4.14
CA GLN A 78 7.67 -9.46 -4.82
C GLN A 78 7.47 -9.30 -6.33
N ILE A 79 6.52 -8.46 -6.75
CA ILE A 79 6.31 -8.14 -8.17
C ILE A 79 7.58 -7.51 -8.77
N ALA A 80 8.17 -6.52 -8.08
CA ALA A 80 9.43 -5.91 -8.52
C ALA A 80 10.54 -6.96 -8.71
N LYS A 81 10.73 -7.87 -7.76
CA LYS A 81 11.73 -8.94 -7.87
C LYS A 81 11.46 -9.89 -9.03
N TYR A 82 10.20 -10.10 -9.39
CA TYR A 82 9.83 -11.00 -10.48
C TYR A 82 10.09 -10.44 -11.87
N THR A 83 10.29 -9.13 -12.01
CA THR A 83 10.55 -8.53 -13.33
C THR A 83 11.86 -9.00 -13.95
N GLU A 84 12.89 -9.24 -13.13
CA GLU A 84 14.20 -9.76 -13.57
C GLU A 84 14.08 -11.10 -14.29
N TYR A 85 13.13 -11.94 -13.88
CA TYR A 85 13.00 -13.30 -14.41
C TYR A 85 12.16 -13.37 -15.70
N ASN A 86 11.32 -12.36 -15.95
CA ASN A 86 10.19 -12.48 -16.87
C ASN A 86 10.16 -11.42 -17.98
N ASN A 87 11.28 -10.71 -18.18
CA ASN A 87 11.44 -9.65 -19.17
C ASN A 87 10.35 -8.56 -19.09
N ILE A 88 9.88 -8.31 -17.87
CA ILE A 88 8.90 -7.26 -17.56
C ILE A 88 9.70 -5.98 -17.28
N PRO A 89 9.39 -4.83 -17.91
CA PRO A 89 10.07 -3.58 -17.59
C PRO A 89 9.79 -3.17 -16.13
N LEU A 90 10.83 -2.84 -15.36
CA LEU A 90 10.67 -2.40 -13.96
C LEU A 90 9.74 -1.18 -13.82
N SER A 91 9.74 -0.30 -14.83
CA SER A 91 8.85 0.87 -14.92
C SER A 91 7.35 0.51 -14.98
N SER A 92 7.02 -0.70 -15.43
CA SER A 92 5.66 -1.22 -15.44
C SER A 92 5.17 -1.62 -14.04
N VAL A 93 6.06 -1.79 -13.06
CA VAL A 93 5.70 -2.21 -11.71
C VAL A 93 4.96 -1.09 -10.99
N TYR A 94 3.84 -1.42 -10.37
CA TYR A 94 3.13 -0.50 -9.46
C TYR A 94 2.23 -1.20 -8.45
N GLY A 95 1.94 -0.52 -7.36
CA GLY A 95 0.83 -0.85 -6.46
C GLY A 95 0.00 0.39 -6.20
N THR A 96 -1.31 0.36 -6.44
CA THR A 96 -2.19 1.52 -6.23
C THR A 96 -3.27 1.21 -5.21
N MET A 97 -3.41 2.09 -4.22
CA MET A 97 -4.47 2.04 -3.23
C MET A 97 -5.32 3.30 -3.32
N VAL A 98 -6.63 3.10 -3.48
CA VAL A 98 -7.63 4.16 -3.58
C VAL A 98 -8.38 4.25 -2.24
N SER A 99 -8.39 5.43 -1.63
CA SER A 99 -9.16 5.68 -0.41
C SER A 99 -9.86 7.03 -0.48
N SER A 100 -10.79 7.27 0.46
CA SER A 100 -11.39 8.59 0.65
C SER A 100 -10.39 9.69 1.03
N SER A 101 -9.19 9.34 1.53
CA SER A 101 -8.14 10.30 1.86
C SER A 101 -7.20 10.65 0.70
N GLY A 102 -7.38 9.96 -0.44
CA GLY A 102 -6.57 10.09 -1.64
C GLY A 102 -6.22 8.74 -2.24
N THR A 103 -5.73 8.80 -3.48
CA THR A 103 -5.14 7.66 -4.19
C THR A 103 -3.63 7.72 -4.03
N TYR A 104 -3.04 6.60 -3.63
CA TYR A 104 -1.60 6.45 -3.48
C TYR A 104 -1.10 5.39 -4.45
N THR A 105 0.04 5.63 -5.08
CA THR A 105 0.69 4.69 -6.00
C THR A 105 2.14 4.51 -5.58
N LEU A 106 2.58 3.26 -5.47
CA LEU A 106 3.96 2.85 -5.33
C LEU A 106 4.58 2.62 -6.71
N LYS A 107 5.82 3.09 -6.89
CA LYS A 107 6.69 2.79 -8.03
C LYS A 107 8.04 2.33 -7.53
N PHE A 108 8.74 1.53 -8.34
CA PHE A 108 10.05 1.01 -8.00
C PHE A 108 11.07 1.44 -9.05
N THR A 109 12.12 2.12 -8.61
CA THR A 109 13.22 2.64 -9.44
C THR A 109 14.59 2.16 -8.94
N GLY A 110 14.60 1.38 -7.86
CA GLY A 110 15.81 0.85 -7.23
C GLY A 110 16.34 -0.40 -7.90
N ASN A 111 17.30 -1.04 -7.22
CA ASN A 111 17.85 -2.32 -7.64
C ASN A 111 17.08 -3.47 -6.96
N THR A 112 16.56 -4.38 -7.78
CA THR A 112 15.83 -5.59 -7.35
C THR A 112 16.69 -6.55 -6.52
N ALA A 113 18.01 -6.52 -6.67
CA ALA A 113 18.94 -7.27 -5.83
C ALA A 113 18.97 -6.81 -4.35
N ASP A 114 18.55 -5.58 -4.07
CA ASP A 114 18.45 -5.05 -2.71
C ASP A 114 17.19 -5.54 -1.98
N ILE A 115 16.28 -6.22 -2.68
CA ILE A 115 15.08 -6.83 -2.12
C ILE A 115 15.46 -8.20 -1.50
N LYS A 116 15.99 -8.13 -0.28
CA LYS A 116 16.40 -9.27 0.55
C LYS A 116 15.96 -9.09 2.00
N ASP A 117 15.91 -10.19 2.75
CA ASP A 117 15.68 -10.20 4.20
C ASP A 117 14.38 -9.51 4.66
N LEU A 118 13.34 -9.52 3.82
CA LEU A 118 12.01 -9.02 4.18
C LEU A 118 11.38 -9.93 5.23
N LYS A 119 10.85 -9.33 6.31
CA LYS A 119 10.05 -10.05 7.31
C LYS A 119 8.62 -10.29 6.80
N THR A 120 7.90 -11.15 7.49
CA THR A 120 6.45 -11.34 7.26
C THR A 120 5.65 -10.10 7.66
N ALA A 121 4.42 -9.99 7.17
CA ALA A 121 3.55 -8.86 7.48
C ALA A 121 3.21 -8.78 8.97
N GLU A 122 3.03 -9.94 9.60
CA GLU A 122 2.77 -10.13 11.02
C GLU A 122 3.94 -9.62 11.88
N GLU A 123 5.18 -9.93 11.46
CA GLU A 123 6.39 -9.44 12.15
C GLU A 123 6.55 -7.92 12.07
N TYR A 124 6.04 -7.28 11.02
CA TYR A 124 6.05 -5.82 10.89
C TYR A 124 4.88 -5.12 11.61
N GLU A 125 3.83 -5.85 12.00
CA GLU A 125 2.56 -5.26 12.39
C GLU A 125 2.67 -4.29 13.57
N SER A 126 3.35 -4.69 14.64
CA SER A 126 3.49 -3.89 15.87
C SER A 126 4.21 -2.56 15.62
N ASP A 127 5.32 -2.60 14.89
CA ASP A 127 6.11 -1.41 14.56
C ASP A 127 5.38 -0.52 13.56
N TYR A 128 4.74 -1.13 12.56
CA TYR A 128 3.89 -0.42 11.61
C TYR A 128 2.77 0.33 12.33
N ILE A 129 2.04 -0.33 13.26
CA ILE A 129 0.98 0.31 14.04
C ILE A 129 1.51 1.50 14.84
N LYS A 130 2.69 1.39 15.47
CA LYS A 130 3.33 2.50 16.19
C LYS A 130 3.65 3.66 15.27
N LEU A 131 4.23 3.39 14.09
CA LEU A 131 4.62 4.43 13.13
C LEU A 131 3.40 5.16 12.57
N MET A 132 2.31 4.44 12.26
CA MET A 132 1.09 5.03 11.72
C MET A 132 0.40 6.01 12.70
N LYS A 133 0.69 5.95 14.00
CA LYS A 133 0.22 6.96 14.98
C LYS A 133 0.83 8.35 14.73
N LYS A 134 1.94 8.44 14.00
CA LYS A 134 2.60 9.71 13.61
C LYS A 134 1.93 10.39 12.40
N GLY A 135 0.84 9.81 11.88
CA GLY A 135 0.14 10.22 10.66
C GLY A 135 0.41 9.25 9.50
N ASN A 136 -0.54 9.12 8.58
CA ASN A 136 -0.50 8.07 7.55
C ASN A 136 0.72 8.18 6.63
N GLU A 137 0.95 9.34 6.00
CA GLU A 137 2.08 9.54 5.07
C GLU A 137 3.44 9.45 5.81
N LYS A 138 3.58 10.18 6.92
CA LYS A 138 4.83 10.19 7.71
C LYS A 138 5.16 8.83 8.30
N GLY A 139 4.16 8.14 8.83
CA GLY A 139 4.30 6.81 9.42
C GLY A 139 4.73 5.78 8.38
N PHE A 140 4.06 5.79 7.22
CA PHE A 140 4.36 4.88 6.13
C PHE A 140 5.75 5.10 5.52
N LEU A 141 6.14 6.34 5.25
CA LEU A 141 7.48 6.61 4.71
C LEU A 141 8.58 6.24 5.70
N ARG A 142 8.34 6.42 7.01
CA ARG A 142 9.27 5.94 8.04
C ARG A 142 9.30 4.42 8.12
N PHE A 143 8.19 3.75 7.88
CA PHE A 143 8.16 2.30 7.79
C PHE A 143 9.01 1.80 6.63
N LEU A 144 8.88 2.42 5.45
CA LEU A 144 9.73 2.10 4.30
C LEU A 144 11.22 2.29 4.61
N ARG A 145 11.58 3.45 5.18
CA ARG A 145 12.98 3.79 5.48
C ARG A 145 13.59 2.98 6.62
N ASP A 146 12.88 2.83 7.74
CA ASP A 146 13.43 2.33 8.99
C ASP A 146 13.29 0.80 9.11
N HIS A 147 12.32 0.17 8.42
CA HIS A 147 12.00 -1.26 8.55
C HIS A 147 12.08 -2.06 7.24
N ILE A 148 11.58 -1.52 6.12
CA ILE A 148 11.69 -2.20 4.82
C ILE A 148 13.12 -2.08 4.28
N LYS A 149 13.74 -0.90 4.38
CA LYS A 149 15.14 -0.64 4.05
C LYS A 149 15.53 -1.05 2.62
N VAL A 150 14.60 -0.94 1.68
CA VAL A 150 14.84 -1.12 0.26
C VAL A 150 14.81 0.26 -0.39
N GLU A 151 15.88 0.61 -1.09
CA GLU A 151 15.99 1.87 -1.83
C GLU A 151 15.15 1.84 -3.12
N GLY A 152 14.76 3.02 -3.60
CA GLY A 152 13.99 3.16 -4.84
C GLY A 152 12.50 2.79 -4.75
N ILE A 153 11.94 2.62 -3.55
CA ILE A 153 10.49 2.63 -3.36
C ILE A 153 10.00 4.07 -3.34
N GLU A 154 9.20 4.44 -4.34
CA GLU A 154 8.65 5.78 -4.49
C GLU A 154 7.16 5.79 -4.19
N LEU A 155 6.70 6.77 -3.38
CA LEU A 155 5.30 6.98 -3.06
C LEU A 155 4.78 8.23 -3.77
N TYR A 156 3.74 8.06 -4.58
CA TYR A 156 3.02 9.15 -5.22
C TYR A 156 1.62 9.28 -4.63
N LYS A 157 1.18 10.51 -4.40
CA LYS A 157 -0.21 10.83 -4.06
C LYS A 157 -0.88 11.52 -5.24
N ILE A 158 -1.99 10.95 -5.68
CA ILE A 158 -2.88 11.56 -6.68
C ILE A 158 -4.01 12.24 -5.91
N LYS A 159 -4.09 13.56 -6.02
CA LYS A 159 -5.20 14.34 -5.45
C LYS A 159 -6.44 14.24 -6.35
N ASN A 160 -7.61 14.55 -5.80
CA ASN A 160 -8.86 14.61 -6.56
C ASN A 160 -8.80 15.57 -7.77
N SER A 161 -7.89 16.55 -7.74
CA SER A 161 -7.63 17.46 -8.86
C SER A 161 -6.81 16.83 -10.00
N GLY A 162 -6.46 15.54 -9.93
CA GLY A 162 -5.58 14.86 -10.88
C GLY A 162 -4.09 15.17 -10.72
N ARG A 163 -3.70 16.11 -9.84
CA ARG A 163 -2.29 16.44 -9.59
C ARG A 163 -1.61 15.29 -8.87
N ILE A 164 -0.51 14.81 -9.45
CA ILE A 164 0.38 13.80 -8.90
C ILE A 164 1.49 14.51 -8.12
N ARG A 165 1.80 14.02 -6.92
CA ARG A 165 2.83 14.59 -6.06
C ARG A 165 3.66 13.48 -5.41
N PRO A 166 4.99 13.42 -5.61
CA PRO A 166 5.84 12.51 -4.86
C PRO A 166 5.84 12.87 -3.38
N LYS A 167 5.99 11.84 -2.55
CA LYS A 167 6.01 11.92 -1.10
C LYS A 167 7.30 11.29 -0.58
N THR A 168 8.13 12.10 0.05
CA THR A 168 9.44 11.71 0.57
C THR A 168 9.60 12.16 2.01
N LEU A 169 10.66 11.67 2.67
CA LEU A 169 11.09 12.22 3.95
C LEU A 169 12.28 13.14 3.72
N ASP A 170 12.27 14.31 4.36
CA ASP A 170 13.47 15.14 4.48
C ASP A 170 14.48 14.51 5.48
N GLU A 171 15.65 15.13 5.61
CA GLU A 171 16.70 14.73 6.56
C GLU A 171 16.20 14.70 8.02
N SER A 172 15.26 15.59 8.39
CA SER A 172 14.63 15.63 9.71
C SER A 172 13.53 14.55 9.89
N GLY A 173 13.20 13.83 8.81
CA GLY A 173 12.13 12.86 8.72
C GLY A 173 10.74 13.49 8.85
N LYS A 174 10.56 14.70 8.34
CA LYS A 174 9.27 15.33 8.01
C LYS A 174 8.89 14.94 6.58
N VAL A 175 7.59 14.99 6.27
CA VAL A 175 7.12 14.65 4.92
C VAL A 175 7.30 15.84 4.01
N GLU A 176 8.05 15.65 2.94
CA GLU A 176 8.14 16.58 1.82
C GLU A 176 7.19 16.16 0.71
N THR A 177 6.69 17.18 0.01
CA THR A 177 5.82 16.99 -1.16
C THR A 177 6.52 17.69 -2.31
N GLY A 178 7.11 16.91 -3.21
CA GLY A 178 7.71 17.45 -4.42
C GLY A 178 6.67 17.79 -5.47
N ASP A 179 7.11 18.48 -6.52
CA ASP A 179 6.32 18.76 -7.70
C ASP A 179 6.80 17.87 -8.85
N CYS A 180 5.87 17.20 -9.53
CA CYS A 180 6.11 16.52 -10.80
C CYS A 180 6.07 17.54 -11.95
#